data_AF-A0A928J6C3-F1
#
_entry.id   AF-A0A928J6C3-F1
#
_cell.length_a   1.000
_cell.length_b   1.000
_cell.length_c   1.000
_cell.angle_alpha   90.00
_cell.angle_beta   90.00
_cell.angle_gamma   90.00
#
_symmetry.space_group_name_H-M   'P 1'
#
loop_
_entity.id
_entity.type
_entity.pdbx_description
1 polymer ?
#
loop_
_entity_poly.entity_id
_entity_poly.type
_entity_poly.pdbx_seq_one_letter_code
_entity_poly.pdbx_strand_id
1 'polypeptide(L)'
;MRPCPYGTVLVMSPWNYPLLLTVDPLMEALATGNTVVVKPSAYAPHTAALIKELLESIFPPKYVAVVTGGRAENTCLLEEHFDYIFF
;
A
#
# COMPACT_ATOMS: atom_id res chain seq x y z
N MET A 1 0.81 -3.65 28.11
CA MET A 1 0.49 -4.58 27.00
C MET A 1 1.69 -4.66 26.08
N ARG A 2 1.97 -5.81 25.45
CA ARG A 2 3.02 -5.92 24.42
C ARG A 2 2.43 -5.48 23.07
N PRO A 3 3.15 -4.69 22.25
CA PRO A 3 2.70 -4.37 20.90
C PRO A 3 2.66 -5.63 20.04
N CYS A 4 1.61 -5.78 19.23
CA CYS A 4 1.41 -6.84 18.26
C CYS A 4 0.94 -6.23 16.93
N PRO A 5 1.24 -6.86 15.77
CA PRO A 5 0.77 -6.38 14.48
C PRO A 5 -0.76 -6.34 14.43
N TYR A 6 -1.30 -5.44 13.61
CA TYR A 6 -2.73 -5.39 13.33
C TYR A 6 -3.16 -6.56 12.45
N GLY A 7 -2.39 -6.86 11.40
CA GLY A 7 -2.71 -7.88 10.41
C GLY A 7 -2.35 -7.41 9.00
N THR A 8 -3.36 -7.21 8.16
CA THR A 8 -3.22 -6.69 6.78
C THR A 8 -3.57 -5.20 6.74
N VAL A 9 -2.62 -4.40 6.26
CA VAL A 9 -2.73 -2.94 6.16
C VAL A 9 -2.95 -2.51 4.70
N LEU A 10 -3.89 -1.61 4.46
CA LEU A 10 -4.03 -0.92 3.18
C LEU A 10 -3.38 0.47 3.27
N VAL A 11 -2.40 0.74 2.41
CA VAL A 11 -1.78 2.06 2.24
C VAL A 11 -2.29 2.70 0.96
N MET A 12 -3.13 3.72 1.07
CA MET A 12 -3.64 4.50 -0.05
C MET A 12 -2.91 5.85 -0.10
N SER A 13 -2.06 6.06 -1.10
CA SER A 13 -1.21 7.26 -1.13
C SER A 13 -1.69 8.34 -2.11
N PRO A 14 -1.48 9.63 -1.80
CA PRO A 14 -1.84 10.75 -2.67
C PRO A 14 -0.79 11.01 -3.77
N TRP A 15 -1.08 11.94 -4.67
CA TRP A 15 -0.32 12.20 -5.89
C TRP A 15 0.75 13.29 -5.78
N ASN A 16 0.73 14.09 -4.72
CA ASN A 16 1.58 15.29 -4.58
C ASN A 16 3.02 14.93 -4.18
N TYR A 17 3.22 13.91 -3.35
CA TYR A 17 4.53 13.33 -3.04
C TYR A 17 4.45 11.80 -3.13
N PRO A 18 4.21 11.25 -4.34
CA PRO A 18 3.70 9.89 -4.52
C PRO A 18 4.70 8.81 -4.12
N LEU A 19 6.01 9.10 -4.12
CA LEU A 19 7.01 8.16 -3.62
C LEU A 19 7.06 8.17 -2.09
N LEU A 20 7.28 9.34 -1.49
CA LEU A 20 7.42 9.50 -0.04
C LEU A 20 6.17 9.01 0.70
N LEU A 21 4.99 9.52 0.32
CA LEU A 21 3.72 9.23 0.98
C LEU A 21 3.20 7.80 0.70
N THR A 22 3.90 7.04 -0.15
CA THR A 22 3.68 5.60 -0.29
C THR A 22 4.66 4.80 0.56
N VAL A 23 5.96 5.11 0.42
CA VAL A 23 7.04 4.28 0.99
C VAL A 23 7.14 4.46 2.50
N ASP A 24 6.97 5.67 3.02
CA ASP A 24 7.06 5.96 4.45
C ASP A 24 6.05 5.11 5.27
N PRO A 25 4.73 5.18 5.01
CA PRO A 25 3.77 4.32 5.73
C PRO A 25 3.91 2.82 5.43
N LEU A 26 4.34 2.45 4.21
CA LEU A 26 4.63 1.05 3.87
C LEU A 26 5.73 0.47 4.75
N MET A 27 6.84 1.21 4.92
CA MET A 27 7.98 0.76 5.71
C MET A 27 7.62 0.62 7.18
N GLU A 28 6.83 1.54 7.73
CA GLU A 28 6.33 1.45 9.11
C GLU A 28 5.42 0.24 9.33
N ALA A 29 4.48 -0.02 8.41
CA ALA A 29 3.58 -1.17 8.48
C ALA A 29 4.34 -2.50 8.40
N LEU A 30 5.35 -2.60 7.53
CA LEU A 30 6.21 -3.78 7.42
C LEU A 30 7.09 -3.97 8.67
N ALA A 31 7.70 -2.90 9.17
CA ALA A 31 8.56 -2.95 10.35
C ALA A 31 7.82 -3.39 11.61
N THR A 32 6.52 -3.14 11.67
CA THR A 32 5.63 -3.56 12.78
C THR A 32 5.04 -4.96 12.60
N GLY A 33 5.41 -5.67 11.52
CA GLY A 33 5.07 -7.07 11.30
C GLY A 33 3.75 -7.30 10.57
N ASN A 34 3.22 -6.29 9.88
CA ASN A 34 2.01 -6.42 9.06
C ASN A 34 2.34 -6.89 7.63
N THR A 35 1.33 -7.42 6.94
CA THR A 35 1.31 -7.48 5.48
C THR A 35 0.68 -6.21 4.92
N VAL A 36 1.02 -5.83 3.69
CA VAL A 36 0.60 -4.54 3.13
C VAL A 36 0.07 -4.66 1.71
N VAL A 37 -1.09 -4.05 1.47
CA VAL A 37 -1.57 -3.75 0.12
C VAL A 37 -1.35 -2.26 -0.13
N VAL A 38 -0.68 -1.93 -1.24
CA VAL A 38 -0.34 -0.56 -1.61
C VAL A 38 -1.21 -0.13 -2.78
N LYS A 39 -1.88 1.01 -2.63
CA LYS A 39 -2.71 1.62 -3.65
C LYS A 39 -2.19 3.03 -3.99
N PRO A 40 -1.20 3.14 -4.90
CA PRO A 40 -0.69 4.45 -5.30
C PRO A 40 -1.74 5.22 -6.11
N SER A 41 -1.67 6.55 -6.04
CA SER A 41 -2.59 7.44 -6.75
C SER A 41 -2.52 7.26 -8.27
N ALA A 42 -3.68 7.14 -8.92
CA ALA A 42 -3.78 7.15 -10.39
C ALA A 42 -3.35 8.48 -11.03
N TYR A 43 -3.33 9.57 -10.27
CA TYR A 43 -2.94 10.89 -10.77
C TYR A 43 -1.42 11.06 -10.90
N ALA A 44 -0.63 10.08 -10.43
CA ALA A 44 0.83 10.03 -10.61
C ALA A 44 1.25 8.72 -11.30
N PRO A 45 0.83 8.49 -12.56
CA PRO A 45 0.89 7.17 -13.21
C PRO A 45 2.31 6.62 -13.38
N HIS A 46 3.29 7.47 -13.71
CA HIS A 46 4.68 7.04 -13.87
C HIS A 46 5.30 6.59 -12.54
N THR A 47 5.03 7.31 -11.46
CA THR A 47 5.50 6.91 -10.13
C THR A 47 4.77 5.68 -9.63
N ALA A 48 3.46 5.56 -9.88
CA ALA A 48 2.69 4.37 -9.54
C ALA A 48 3.23 3.11 -10.23
N ALA A 49 3.59 3.21 -11.52
CA ALA A 49 4.21 2.12 -12.27
C ALA A 49 5.59 1.74 -11.71
N LEU A 50 6.43 2.74 -11.41
CA LEU A 50 7.73 2.53 -10.78
C LEU A 50 7.61 1.83 -9.41
N ILE A 51 6.69 2.29 -8.57
CA ILE A 51 6.43 1.69 -7.24
C ILE A 51 6.01 0.23 -7.41
N LYS A 52 5.12 -0.06 -8.36
CA LYS A 52 4.69 -1.43 -8.65
C LYS A 52 5.87 -2.32 -9.02
N GLU A 53 6.64 -1.93 -10.03
CA GLU A 53 7.81 -2.69 -10.50
C GLU A 53 8.83 -2.91 -9.38
N LEU A 54 9.14 -1.85 -8.62
CA LEU A 54 10.09 -1.92 -7.52
C LEU A 54 9.62 -2.90 -6.43
N LEU A 55 8.39 -2.76 -5.94
CA LEU A 55 7.90 -3.57 -4.84
C LEU A 55 7.70 -5.03 -5.24
N GLU A 56 7.22 -5.30 -6.46
CA GLU A 56 7.09 -6.66 -6.99
C GLU A 56 8.47 -7.34 -7.19
N SER A 57 9.54 -6.57 -7.44
CA SER A 57 10.90 -7.10 -7.53
C SER A 57 11.53 -7.46 -6.18
N ILE A 58 11.08 -6.82 -5.09
CA ILE A 58 11.67 -6.96 -3.75
C ILE A 58 10.89 -7.96 -2.91
N PHE A 59 9.56 -7.91 -2.96
CA PHE A 59 8.69 -8.64 -2.04
C PHE A 59 7.84 -9.68 -2.75
N PRO A 60 7.72 -10.88 -2.18
CA PRO A 60 6.67 -11.80 -2.58
C PRO A 60 5.27 -11.17 -2.36
N PRO A 61 4.29 -11.44 -3.23
CA PRO A 61 2.97 -10.81 -3.19
C PRO A 61 2.18 -11.11 -1.91
N LYS A 62 2.53 -12.18 -1.19
CA LYS A 62 1.94 -12.51 0.12
C LYS A 62 2.35 -11.56 1.25
N TYR A 63 3.39 -10.75 1.07
CA TYR A 63 3.86 -9.76 2.04
C TYR A 63 3.49 -8.35 1.60
N VAL A 64 3.75 -8.01 0.33
CA VAL A 64 3.42 -6.71 -0.26
C VAL A 64 2.78 -6.94 -1.61
N ALA A 65 1.57 -6.42 -1.79
CA ALA A 65 0.89 -6.40 -3.08
C ALA A 65 0.61 -4.96 -3.51
N VAL A 66 0.72 -4.68 -4.81
CA VAL A 66 0.42 -3.34 -5.36
C VAL A 66 -0.78 -3.42 -6.28
N VAL A 67 -1.82 -2.67 -5.96
CA VAL A 67 -3.01 -2.53 -6.81
C VAL A 67 -2.95 -1.15 -7.43
N THR A 68 -2.95 -1.07 -8.75
CA THR A 68 -3.03 0.19 -9.50
C THR A 68 -4.43 0.36 -10.07
N GLY A 69 -4.88 1.60 -10.26
CA GLY A 69 -6.20 1.86 -10.85
C GLY A 69 -6.82 3.14 -10.32
N GLY A 70 -8.03 3.45 -10.77
CA GLY A 70 -8.77 4.65 -10.40
C GLY A 70 -9.81 4.37 -9.30
N ARG A 71 -11.00 4.95 -9.50
CA ARG A 71 -12.10 4.90 -8.53
C ARG A 71 -12.66 3.49 -8.35
N ALA A 72 -12.76 2.70 -9.42
CA ALA A 72 -13.33 1.36 -9.36
C ALA A 72 -12.49 0.43 -8.46
N GLU A 73 -11.17 0.46 -8.60
CA GLU A 73 -10.24 -0.33 -7.79
C GLU A 73 -10.20 0.17 -6.34
N ASN A 74 -10.33 1.48 -6.11
CA ASN A 74 -10.49 2.00 -4.75
C ASN A 74 -11.76 1.48 -4.08
N THR A 75 -12.91 1.49 -4.79
CA THR A 75 -14.17 0.96 -4.24
C THR A 75 -14.04 -0.52 -3.91
N CYS A 76 -13.50 -1.31 -4.84
CA CYS A 76 -13.30 -2.74 -4.65
C CYS A 76 -12.41 -3.02 -3.42
N LEU A 77 -11.28 -2.31 -3.27
CA LEU A 77 -10.42 -2.46 -2.10
C LEU A 77 -11.12 -2.08 -0.79
N LEU A 78 -11.90 -1.01 -0.78
CA LEU A 78 -12.60 -0.56 0.43
C LEU A 78 -13.76 -1.47 0.85
N GLU A 79 -14.18 -2.41 -0.01
CA GLU A 79 -15.14 -3.46 0.32
C GLU A 79 -14.48 -4.70 0.96
N GLU A 80 -13.17 -4.86 0.80
CA GLU A 80 -12.39 -5.94 1.42
C GLU A 80 -12.09 -5.67 2.90
N HIS A 81 -11.80 -6.73 3.66
CA HIS A 81 -11.45 -6.60 5.07
C HIS A 81 -9.96 -6.28 5.25
N PHE A 82 -9.67 -5.06 5.74
CA PHE A 82 -8.36 -4.64 6.20
C PHE A 82 -8.36 -4.39 7.71
N ASP A 83 -7.30 -4.80 8.39
CA ASP A 83 -7.15 -4.60 9.83
C ASP A 83 -6.76 -3.15 10.15
N TYR A 84 -6.18 -2.44 9.18
CA TYR A 84 -5.90 -1.01 9.26
C TYR A 84 -5.85 -0.37 7.86
N ILE A 85 -6.36 0.86 7.73
CA ILE A 85 -6.28 1.65 6.49
C ILE A 85 -5.54 2.95 6.80
N PHE A 86 -4.47 3.20 6.06
CA PHE A 86 -3.72 4.46 6.06
C PHE A 86 -4.03 5.23 4.77
N PHE A 87 -4.51 6.47 4.90
CA PHE A 87 -4.92 7.35 3.80
C PHE A 87 -4.45 8.79 4.04
#